data_AF-A0AAU8MY31-F1
#
_entry.id   AF-A0AAU8MY31-F1
#
_cell.length_a   1.000
_cell.length_b   1.000
_cell.length_c   1.000
_cell.angle_alpha   90.00
_cell.angle_beta   90.00
_cell.angle_gamma   90.00
#
_symmetry.space_group_name_H-M   'P 1'
#
loop_
_entity.id
_entity.type
_entity.pdbx_description
1 polymer ?
#
loop_
_entity_poly.entity_id
_entity_poly.type
_entity_poly.pdbx_seq_one_letter_code
_entity_poly.pdbx_strand_id
1 'polypeptide(L)'
;MSATALKTILAEVDPSWIGVGEDALAPELLDHARASALGRRMVARWLAADAPALLAPQPGDGFGAAARRWPRLRMNRLVRDLGALAYAPAIRSEVRREPVRRLKQALDNSYLLALDSLVWDGKVQAQLGAQLSAELDAALRASEDDHLLFDLLDRRGRTELRLWAERRDPGLADWSRLLLPRTTHEAASNLRGHLPPEAVERLYAHHGARPLAA
;
A
#
# COMPACT_ATOMS: atom_id res chain seq x y z
N MET A 1 12.40 23.04 -2.78
CA MET A 1 12.23 21.60 -3.11
C MET A 1 13.57 21.03 -3.55
N SER A 2 14.03 19.94 -2.93
CA SER A 2 15.29 19.28 -3.35
C SER A 2 15.08 18.55 -4.68
N ALA A 3 15.95 18.82 -5.67
CA ALA A 3 15.87 18.22 -7.00
C ALA A 3 15.99 16.69 -6.97
N THR A 4 16.77 16.15 -6.03
CA THR A 4 16.98 14.70 -5.84
C THR A 4 15.74 14.03 -5.25
N ALA A 5 15.11 14.63 -4.24
CA ALA A 5 13.89 14.08 -3.64
C ALA A 5 12.74 14.02 -4.65
N LEU A 6 12.61 15.04 -5.48
CA LEU A 6 11.60 15.06 -6.53
C LEU A 6 11.87 14.03 -7.63
N LYS A 7 13.15 13.81 -7.97
CA LYS A 7 13.54 12.73 -8.88
C LYS A 7 13.14 11.36 -8.32
N THR A 8 13.38 11.10 -7.04
CA THR A 8 12.99 9.84 -6.38
C THR A 8 11.49 9.62 -6.40
N ILE A 9 10.70 10.63 -6.03
CA ILE A 9 9.23 10.56 -6.07
C ILE A 9 8.77 10.20 -7.48
N LEU A 10 9.14 11.00 -8.48
CA LEU A 10 8.64 10.85 -9.85
C LEU A 10 9.10 9.57 -10.54
N ALA A 11 10.16 8.92 -10.07
CA ALA A 11 10.63 7.64 -10.58
C ALA A 11 9.72 6.48 -10.19
N GLU A 12 9.06 6.54 -9.04
CA GLU A 12 8.21 5.43 -8.56
C GLU A 12 6.70 5.71 -8.68
N VAL A 13 6.30 6.97 -8.89
CA VAL A 13 4.90 7.35 -9.17
C VAL A 13 4.39 6.62 -10.40
N ASP A 14 3.19 6.04 -10.28
CA ASP A 14 2.51 5.39 -11.38
C ASP A 14 2.10 6.42 -12.46
N PRO A 15 2.38 6.17 -13.76
CA PRO A 15 2.10 7.13 -14.83
C PRO A 15 0.62 7.54 -14.95
N SER A 16 -0.33 6.71 -14.50
CA SER A 16 -1.76 7.03 -14.57
C SER A 16 -2.20 8.22 -13.70
N TRP A 17 -1.31 8.73 -12.84
CA TRP A 17 -1.52 9.98 -12.11
C TRP A 17 -1.20 11.24 -12.94
N ILE A 18 -0.61 11.07 -14.13
CA ILE A 18 -0.12 12.17 -14.97
C ILE A 18 -0.99 12.27 -16.23
N GLY A 19 -2.20 12.77 -16.01
CA GLY A 19 -3.26 12.90 -17.02
C GLY A 19 -4.11 11.64 -17.17
N VAL A 20 -5.29 11.78 -17.79
CA VAL A 20 -6.24 10.67 -18.03
C VAL A 20 -6.82 10.84 -19.44
N GLY A 21 -6.93 9.74 -20.20
CA GLY A 21 -7.53 9.78 -21.54
C GLY A 21 -6.76 10.70 -22.49
N GLU A 22 -7.45 11.68 -23.07
CA GLU A 22 -6.86 12.66 -23.99
C GLU A 22 -5.89 13.65 -23.31
N ASP A 23 -6.00 13.81 -21.99
CA ASP A 23 -5.08 14.63 -21.19
C ASP A 23 -3.84 13.84 -20.70
N ALA A 24 -3.75 12.54 -21.03
CA ALA A 24 -2.62 11.71 -20.64
C ALA A 24 -1.34 12.21 -21.32
N LEU A 25 -0.29 12.42 -20.51
CA LEU A 25 0.99 12.83 -21.04
C LEU A 25 1.60 11.66 -21.83
N ALA A 26 2.02 11.91 -23.08
CA ALA A 26 2.71 10.90 -23.88
C ALA A 26 3.92 10.32 -23.10
N PRO A 27 4.15 8.99 -23.10
CA PRO A 27 5.20 8.36 -22.31
C PRO A 27 6.58 8.99 -22.53
N GLU A 28 6.91 9.33 -23.78
CA GLU A 28 8.17 9.95 -24.14
C GLU A 28 8.29 11.34 -23.50
N LEU A 29 7.21 12.12 -23.49
CA LEU A 29 7.19 13.44 -22.87
C LEU A 29 7.31 13.36 -21.35
N LEU A 30 6.72 12.33 -20.73
CA LEU A 30 6.88 12.06 -19.31
C LEU A 30 8.35 11.73 -18.96
N ASP A 31 9.03 10.93 -19.77
CA ASP A 31 10.43 10.59 -19.56
C ASP A 31 11.35 11.81 -19.70
N HIS A 32 11.10 12.67 -20.70
CA HIS A 32 11.78 13.95 -20.84
C HIS A 32 11.49 14.89 -19.64
N ALA A 33 10.26 14.90 -19.15
CA ALA A 33 9.87 15.69 -17.99
C ALA A 33 10.60 15.20 -16.73
N ARG A 34 10.71 13.88 -16.52
CA ARG A 34 11.47 13.26 -15.42
C ARG A 34 12.97 13.58 -15.49
N ALA A 35 13.54 13.67 -16.70
CA ALA A 35 14.95 14.00 -16.90
C ALA A 35 15.28 15.49 -16.67
N SER A 36 14.35 16.40 -16.98
CA SER A 36 14.58 17.86 -16.87
C SER A 36 14.19 18.46 -15.51
N ALA A 37 14.91 19.49 -15.06
CA ALA A 37 14.60 20.16 -13.80
C ALA A 37 13.25 20.90 -13.82
N LEU A 38 12.93 21.54 -14.95
CA LEU A 38 11.66 22.23 -15.15
C LEU A 38 10.49 21.24 -15.26
N GLY A 39 10.65 20.18 -16.08
CA GLY A 39 9.62 19.15 -16.24
C GLY A 39 9.26 18.49 -14.92
N ARG A 40 10.24 18.11 -14.11
CA ARG A 40 9.99 17.57 -12.76
C ARG A 40 9.15 18.52 -11.91
N ARG A 41 9.43 19.84 -11.94
CA ARG A 41 8.65 20.83 -11.17
C ARG A 41 7.21 20.96 -11.70
N MET A 42 7.01 20.89 -13.02
CA MET A 42 5.68 20.93 -13.61
C MET A 42 4.86 19.71 -13.22
N VAL A 43 5.44 18.51 -13.33
CA VAL A 43 4.78 17.26 -12.91
C VAL A 43 4.52 17.27 -11.40
N ALA A 44 5.45 17.78 -10.58
CA ALA A 44 5.21 17.94 -9.14
C ALA A 44 4.01 18.83 -8.87
N ARG A 45 3.90 19.97 -9.56
CA ARG A 45 2.78 20.90 -9.39
C ARG A 45 1.46 20.27 -9.82
N TRP A 46 1.47 19.45 -10.87
CA TRP A 46 0.32 18.66 -11.27
C TRP A 46 -0.10 17.69 -10.17
N LEU A 47 0.84 16.89 -9.67
CA LEU A 47 0.59 15.91 -8.62
C LEU A 47 0.15 16.55 -7.30
N ALA A 48 0.47 17.82 -7.04
CA ALA A 48 0.06 18.52 -5.82
C ALA A 48 -1.45 18.71 -5.69
N ALA A 49 -2.22 18.64 -6.79
CA ALA A 49 -3.68 18.63 -6.73
C ALA A 49 -4.20 17.34 -6.07
N ASP A 50 -3.59 16.21 -6.41
CA ASP A 50 -3.98 14.91 -5.87
C ASP A 50 -3.28 14.63 -4.54
N ALA A 51 -1.99 14.92 -4.40
CA ALA A 51 -1.09 14.53 -3.30
C ALA A 51 -0.37 15.72 -2.63
N PRO A 52 -1.11 16.68 -2.03
CA PRO A 52 -0.54 17.91 -1.49
C PRO A 52 0.38 17.67 -0.28
N ALA A 53 0.06 16.71 0.60
CA ALA A 53 0.82 16.49 1.82
C ALA A 53 2.18 15.83 1.59
N LEU A 54 2.29 15.00 0.54
CA LEU A 54 3.57 14.44 0.11
C LEU A 54 4.55 15.52 -0.36
N LEU A 55 4.02 16.52 -1.07
CA LEU A 55 4.81 17.58 -1.70
C LEU A 55 4.97 18.82 -0.81
N ALA A 56 4.22 18.90 0.30
CA ALA A 56 4.45 19.89 1.33
C ALA A 56 5.78 19.62 2.07
N PRO A 57 6.51 20.67 2.48
CA PRO A 57 7.64 20.50 3.38
C PRO A 57 7.15 19.98 4.74
N GLN A 58 7.68 18.83 5.17
CA GLN A 58 7.38 18.27 6.50
C GLN A 58 8.31 18.91 7.56
N PRO A 59 7.82 19.27 8.76
CA PRO A 59 8.65 19.80 9.83
C PRO A 59 9.77 18.82 10.19
N GLY A 60 11.02 19.30 10.28
CA GLY A 60 12.19 18.48 10.64
C GLY A 60 12.75 17.60 9.52
N ASP A 61 11.89 17.00 8.68
CA ASP A 61 12.32 16.03 7.67
C ASP A 61 12.41 16.61 6.24
N GLY A 62 11.76 17.74 5.99
CA GLY A 62 11.78 18.44 4.71
C GLY A 62 10.93 17.77 3.61
N PHE A 63 11.16 18.21 2.37
CA PHE A 63 10.38 17.79 1.20
C PHE A 63 10.60 16.31 0.83
N GLY A 64 9.53 15.57 0.53
CA GLY A 64 9.61 14.17 0.10
C GLY A 64 10.08 13.20 1.18
N ALA A 65 9.91 13.57 2.46
CA ALA A 65 10.26 12.74 3.60
C ALA A 65 9.62 11.35 3.53
N ALA A 66 8.31 11.28 3.25
CA ALA A 66 7.58 10.03 3.13
C ALA A 66 8.16 9.11 2.05
N ALA A 67 8.42 9.61 0.84
CA ALA A 67 8.97 8.81 -0.25
C ALA A 67 10.38 8.28 0.05
N ARG A 68 11.23 9.08 0.72
CA ARG A 68 12.56 8.62 1.14
C ARG A 68 12.51 7.60 2.27
N ARG A 69 11.60 7.79 3.22
CA ARG A 69 11.39 6.87 4.33
C ARG A 69 10.69 5.58 3.88
N TRP A 70 9.93 5.62 2.79
CA TRP A 70 9.12 4.49 2.35
C TRP A 70 9.29 4.17 0.86
N PRO A 71 10.48 3.74 0.39
CA PRO A 71 10.63 3.30 -1.00
C PRO A 71 9.63 2.19 -1.35
N ARG A 72 9.25 2.07 -2.63
CA ARG A 72 8.20 1.14 -3.10
C ARG A 72 8.35 -0.28 -2.56
N LEU A 73 9.57 -0.81 -2.51
CA LEU A 73 9.82 -2.16 -1.98
C LEU A 73 9.43 -2.28 -0.50
N ARG A 74 9.80 -1.29 0.32
CA ARG A 74 9.44 -1.26 1.76
C ARG A 74 7.93 -1.08 1.92
N MET A 75 7.33 -0.20 1.13
CA MET A 75 5.87 0.00 1.11
C MET A 75 5.14 -1.31 0.80
N ASN A 76 5.55 -2.02 -0.25
CA ASN A 76 4.90 -3.27 -0.65
C ASN A 76 5.02 -4.35 0.45
N ARG A 77 6.14 -4.43 1.17
CA ARG A 77 6.28 -5.33 2.32
C ARG A 77 5.33 -4.98 3.46
N LEU A 78 5.26 -3.70 3.84
CA LEU A 78 4.33 -3.23 4.86
C LEU A 78 2.87 -3.52 4.49
N VAL A 79 2.48 -3.18 3.26
CA VAL A 79 1.12 -3.40 2.74
C VAL A 79 0.76 -4.88 2.74
N ARG A 80 1.68 -5.74 2.29
CA ARG A 80 1.46 -7.20 2.30
C ARG A 80 1.24 -7.74 3.70
N ASP A 81 2.05 -7.30 4.67
CA ASP A 81 1.91 -7.71 6.07
C ASP A 81 0.60 -7.18 6.68
N LEU A 82 0.21 -5.94 6.38
CA LEU A 82 -1.08 -5.39 6.79
C LEU A 82 -2.25 -6.15 6.16
N GLY A 83 -2.16 -6.53 4.89
CA GLY A 83 -3.17 -7.31 4.20
C GLY A 83 -3.34 -8.69 4.82
N ALA A 84 -2.22 -9.40 5.06
CA ALA A 84 -2.23 -10.70 5.73
C ALA A 84 -2.79 -10.60 7.15
N LEU A 85 -2.41 -9.56 7.89
CA LEU A 85 -2.96 -9.30 9.22
C LEU A 85 -4.46 -9.00 9.16
N ALA A 86 -4.93 -8.20 8.21
CA ALA A 86 -6.35 -7.87 8.05
C ALA A 86 -7.22 -9.10 7.77
N TYR A 87 -6.69 -10.10 7.05
CA TYR A 87 -7.35 -11.39 6.81
C TYR A 87 -7.02 -12.45 7.88
N ALA A 88 -6.29 -12.12 8.95
CA ALA A 88 -5.98 -13.04 10.04
C ALA A 88 -7.19 -13.84 10.57
N PRO A 89 -8.39 -13.26 10.77
CA PRO A 89 -9.55 -14.02 11.25
C PRO A 89 -9.94 -15.15 10.29
N ALA A 90 -9.95 -14.86 8.98
CA ALA A 90 -10.26 -15.83 7.94
C ALA A 90 -9.16 -16.90 7.82
N ILE A 91 -7.88 -16.47 7.82
CA ILE A 91 -6.72 -17.35 7.75
C ILE A 91 -6.67 -18.32 8.94
N ARG A 92 -6.97 -17.84 10.16
CA ARG A 92 -6.99 -18.66 11.38
C ARG A 92 -8.18 -19.63 11.41
N SER A 93 -9.30 -19.27 10.78
CA SER A 93 -10.48 -20.12 10.68
C SER A 93 -10.36 -21.21 9.61
N GLU A 94 -9.36 -21.12 8.73
CA GLU A 94 -9.13 -22.08 7.67
C GLU A 94 -8.48 -23.36 8.19
N VAL A 95 -9.17 -24.48 8.00
CA VAL A 95 -8.74 -25.81 8.48
C VAL A 95 -8.48 -26.80 7.34
N ARG A 96 -8.82 -26.44 6.10
CA ARG A 96 -8.65 -27.33 4.95
C ARG A 96 -7.19 -27.39 4.54
N ARG A 97 -6.68 -28.61 4.37
CA ARG A 97 -5.26 -28.88 4.06
C ARG A 97 -4.73 -28.08 2.87
N GLU A 98 -5.47 -28.06 1.78
CA GLU A 98 -5.01 -27.47 0.52
C GLU A 98 -4.96 -25.93 0.55
N PRO A 99 -6.03 -25.21 0.97
CA PRO A 99 -5.98 -23.78 1.28
C PRO A 99 -4.84 -23.38 2.22
N VAL A 100 -4.66 -24.10 3.34
CA VAL A 100 -3.58 -23.82 4.30
C VAL A 100 -2.20 -23.97 3.67
N ARG A 101 -1.99 -25.04 2.88
CA ARG A 101 -0.74 -25.27 2.16
C ARG A 101 -0.42 -24.11 1.23
N ARG A 102 -1.41 -23.65 0.45
CA ARG A 102 -1.27 -22.50 -0.46
C ARG A 102 -0.98 -21.21 0.29
N LEU A 103 -1.73 -20.89 1.34
CA LEU A 103 -1.50 -19.69 2.16
C LEU A 103 -0.09 -19.67 2.75
N LYS A 104 0.39 -20.80 3.26
CA LYS A 104 1.74 -20.92 3.81
C LYS A 104 2.81 -20.68 2.73
N GLN A 105 2.64 -21.25 1.55
CA GLN A 105 3.58 -21.08 0.43
C GLN A 105 3.57 -19.64 -0.12
N ALA A 106 2.39 -19.07 -0.30
CA ALA A 106 2.22 -17.74 -0.87
C ALA A 106 2.73 -16.64 0.08
N LEU A 107 2.41 -16.74 1.37
CA LEU A 107 2.59 -15.65 2.34
C LEU A 107 3.89 -15.73 3.14
N ASP A 108 4.45 -16.93 3.34
CA ASP A 108 5.69 -17.17 4.09
C ASP A 108 5.66 -16.48 5.48
N ASN A 109 6.55 -15.52 5.76
CA ASN A 109 6.60 -14.82 7.04
C ASN A 109 5.31 -14.05 7.37
N SER A 110 4.61 -13.52 6.35
CA SER A 110 3.33 -12.83 6.54
C SER A 110 2.22 -13.79 7.02
N TYR A 111 2.35 -15.10 6.74
CA TYR A 111 1.45 -16.12 7.30
C TYR A 111 1.62 -16.25 8.81
N LEU A 112 2.87 -16.30 9.29
CA LEU A 112 3.15 -16.39 10.72
C LEU A 112 2.66 -15.15 11.46
N LEU A 113 2.84 -13.96 10.86
CA LEU A 113 2.28 -12.71 11.37
C LEU A 113 0.76 -12.79 11.51
N ALA A 114 0.06 -13.32 10.49
CA ALA A 114 -1.39 -13.48 10.53
C ALA A 114 -1.84 -14.46 11.63
N LEU A 115 -1.02 -15.45 12.02
CA LEU A 115 -1.32 -16.36 13.12
C LEU A 115 -0.99 -15.80 14.51
N ASP A 116 -0.18 -14.74 14.60
CA ASP A 116 0.26 -14.18 15.86
C ASP A 116 -0.85 -13.36 16.55
N SER A 117 -1.42 -13.91 17.62
CA SER A 117 -2.46 -13.26 18.42
C SER A 117 -1.94 -12.14 19.31
N LEU A 118 -0.62 -12.05 19.54
CA LEU A 118 0.00 -10.94 20.28
C LEU A 118 0.06 -9.67 19.42
N VAL A 119 0.12 -9.82 18.09
CA VAL A 119 0.05 -8.70 17.17
C VAL A 119 -1.36 -8.15 17.12
N TRP A 120 -2.34 -9.03 16.86
CA TRP A 120 -3.76 -8.72 16.90
C TRP A 120 -4.55 -10.00 17.15
N ASP A 121 -5.52 -9.94 18.07
CA ASP A 121 -6.33 -11.08 18.46
C ASP A 121 -7.32 -11.55 17.38
N GLY A 122 -7.47 -10.78 16.29
CA GLY A 122 -8.30 -11.15 15.14
C GLY A 122 -9.80 -11.08 15.43
N LYS A 123 -10.22 -10.40 16.51
CA LYS A 123 -11.65 -10.25 16.80
C LYS A 123 -12.26 -9.19 15.88
N VAL A 124 -13.21 -9.65 15.09
CA VAL A 124 -14.04 -8.81 14.20
C VAL A 124 -15.51 -9.14 14.41
N GLN A 125 -16.40 -8.25 13.98
CA GLN A 125 -17.83 -8.54 13.96
C GLN A 125 -18.11 -9.77 13.08
N ALA A 126 -19.08 -10.61 13.47
CA ALA A 126 -19.36 -11.87 12.80
C ALA A 126 -19.64 -11.71 11.29
N GLN A 127 -20.37 -10.67 10.90
CA GLN A 127 -20.65 -10.36 9.49
C GLN A 127 -19.36 -10.07 8.70
N LEU A 128 -18.45 -9.29 9.27
CA LEU A 128 -17.17 -9.00 8.64
C LEU A 128 -16.29 -10.25 8.57
N GLY A 129 -16.27 -11.07 9.63
CA GLY A 129 -15.55 -12.35 9.61
C GLY A 129 -16.03 -13.29 8.51
N ALA A 130 -17.35 -13.40 8.32
CA ALA A 130 -17.95 -14.18 7.25
C ALA A 130 -17.59 -13.62 5.86
N GLN A 131 -17.63 -12.30 5.69
CA GLN A 131 -17.23 -11.64 4.45
C GLN A 131 -15.76 -11.92 4.11
N LEU A 132 -14.84 -11.70 5.06
CA LEU A 132 -13.41 -11.93 4.86
C LEU A 132 -13.12 -13.39 4.49
N SER A 133 -13.84 -14.34 5.11
CA SER A 133 -13.72 -15.77 4.83
C SER A 133 -14.19 -16.11 3.42
N ALA A 134 -15.33 -15.55 2.99
CA ALA A 134 -15.87 -15.76 1.65
C ALA A 134 -14.97 -15.15 0.56
N GLU A 135 -14.44 -13.95 0.77
CA GLU A 135 -13.50 -13.31 -0.16
C GLU A 135 -12.19 -14.09 -0.29
N LEU A 136 -11.62 -14.54 0.83
CA LEU A 136 -10.40 -15.34 0.84
C LEU A 136 -10.60 -16.68 0.13
N ASP A 137 -11.70 -17.38 0.43
CA ASP A 137 -12.05 -18.65 -0.19
C ASP A 137 -12.31 -18.49 -1.70
N ALA A 138 -12.98 -17.41 -2.12
CA ALA A 138 -13.17 -17.09 -3.53
C ALA A 138 -11.82 -16.88 -4.25
N ALA A 139 -10.91 -16.10 -3.66
CA ALA A 139 -9.59 -15.86 -4.23
C ALA A 139 -8.76 -17.15 -4.36
N LEU A 140 -8.82 -18.03 -3.35
CA LEU A 140 -8.13 -19.32 -3.37
C LEU A 140 -8.74 -20.32 -4.37
N ARG A 141 -10.02 -20.22 -4.72
CA ARG A 141 -10.67 -21.10 -5.71
C ARG A 141 -10.56 -20.59 -7.14
N ALA A 142 -10.56 -19.28 -7.33
CA ALA A 142 -10.66 -18.68 -8.66
C ALA A 142 -9.39 -18.82 -9.50
N SER A 143 -8.24 -19.08 -8.87
CA SER A 143 -6.97 -19.21 -9.57
C SER A 143 -6.07 -20.23 -8.86
N GLU A 144 -5.41 -21.09 -9.64
CA GLU A 144 -4.30 -21.91 -9.15
C GLU A 144 -3.05 -21.06 -8.86
N ASP A 145 -2.88 -19.95 -9.59
CA ASP A 145 -1.86 -18.95 -9.30
C ASP A 145 -2.28 -18.03 -8.15
N ASP A 146 -1.34 -17.64 -7.30
CA ASP A 146 -1.60 -16.84 -6.10
C ASP A 146 -1.78 -15.33 -6.38
N HIS A 147 -1.88 -14.91 -7.64
CA HIS A 147 -2.01 -13.50 -8.01
C HIS A 147 -3.29 -12.85 -7.44
N LEU A 148 -4.45 -13.53 -7.52
CA LEU A 148 -5.70 -13.03 -6.95
C LEU A 148 -5.64 -12.91 -5.43
N LEU A 149 -4.92 -13.83 -4.77
CA LEU A 149 -4.66 -13.74 -3.34
C LEU A 149 -3.80 -12.51 -3.03
N PHE A 150 -2.72 -12.28 -3.77
CA PHE A 150 -1.89 -11.10 -3.56
C PHE A 150 -2.64 -9.78 -3.83
N ASP A 151 -3.45 -9.71 -4.88
CA ASP A 151 -4.27 -8.54 -5.18
C ASP A 151 -5.34 -8.28 -4.12
N LEU A 152 -5.91 -9.33 -3.54
CA LEU A 152 -6.85 -9.22 -2.42
C LEU A 152 -6.16 -8.61 -1.18
N LEU A 153 -5.01 -9.17 -0.80
CA LEU A 153 -4.24 -8.72 0.37
C LEU A 153 -3.68 -7.31 0.17
N ASP A 154 -3.16 -7.00 -1.01
CA ASP A 154 -2.60 -5.68 -1.32
C ASP A 154 -3.68 -4.59 -1.23
N ARG A 155 -4.86 -4.81 -1.84
CA ARG A 155 -5.99 -3.89 -1.74
C ARG A 155 -6.41 -3.64 -0.29
N ARG A 156 -6.51 -4.71 0.52
CA ARG A 156 -6.91 -4.57 1.93
C ARG A 156 -5.84 -3.86 2.75
N GLY A 157 -4.58 -4.28 2.63
CA GLY A 157 -3.46 -3.70 3.36
C GLY A 157 -3.27 -2.21 3.06
N ARG A 158 -3.51 -1.77 1.81
CA ARG A 158 -3.47 -0.35 1.45
C ARG A 158 -4.60 0.45 2.05
N THR A 159 -5.82 -0.09 2.07
CA THR A 159 -6.95 0.58 2.71
C THR A 159 -6.68 0.79 4.19
N GLU A 160 -6.18 -0.23 4.90
CA GLU A 160 -5.81 -0.12 6.32
C GLU A 160 -4.71 0.93 6.53
N LEU A 161 -3.65 0.88 5.70
CA LEU A 161 -2.56 1.85 5.78
C LEU A 161 -3.05 3.27 5.51
N ARG A 162 -3.85 3.48 4.46
CA ARG A 162 -4.35 4.79 4.06
C ARG A 162 -5.18 5.43 5.17
N LEU A 163 -6.17 4.71 5.70
CA LEU A 163 -7.06 5.23 6.75
C LEU A 163 -6.33 5.54 8.07
N TRP A 164 -5.25 4.79 8.36
CA TRP A 164 -4.37 5.09 9.47
C TRP A 164 -3.49 6.32 9.18
N ALA A 165 -2.88 6.36 8.00
CA ALA A 165 -1.92 7.39 7.59
C ALA A 165 -2.58 8.76 7.37
N GLU A 166 -3.80 8.83 6.85
CA GLU A 166 -4.55 10.10 6.66
C GLU A 166 -4.62 10.95 7.94
N ARG A 167 -4.60 10.32 9.12
CA ARG A 167 -4.65 11.00 10.41
C ARG A 167 -3.30 11.25 11.07
N ARG A 168 -2.27 10.45 10.72
CA ARG A 168 -0.98 10.40 11.43
C ARG A 168 0.21 10.81 10.58
N ASP A 169 0.20 10.44 9.31
CA ASP A 169 1.25 10.71 8.33
C ASP A 169 0.60 10.95 6.94
N PRO A 170 -0.01 12.13 6.71
CA PRO A 170 -0.72 12.39 5.45
C PRO A 170 0.19 12.31 4.22
N GLY A 171 1.49 12.59 4.38
CA GLY A 171 2.47 12.41 3.31
C GLY A 171 2.65 10.95 2.91
N LEU A 172 2.61 10.02 3.87
CA LEU A 172 2.58 8.59 3.61
C LEU A 172 1.29 8.15 2.92
N ALA A 173 0.13 8.70 3.33
CA ALA A 173 -1.15 8.39 2.69
C ALA A 173 -1.11 8.75 1.20
N ASP A 174 -0.67 9.97 0.90
CA ASP A 174 -0.44 10.45 -0.46
C ASP A 174 0.56 9.58 -1.23
N TRP A 175 1.69 9.25 -0.60
CA TRP A 175 2.71 8.42 -1.24
C TRP A 175 2.21 7.01 -1.57
N SER A 176 1.52 6.37 -0.63
CA SER A 176 0.96 5.02 -0.80
C SER A 176 -0.02 4.97 -1.98
N ARG A 177 -0.70 6.09 -2.24
CA ARG A 177 -1.67 6.24 -3.32
C ARG A 177 -0.98 6.39 -4.68
N LEU A 178 0.00 7.28 -4.78
CA LEU A 178 0.70 7.53 -6.04
C LEU A 178 1.52 6.34 -6.58
N LEU A 179 1.82 5.34 -5.75
CA LEU A 179 2.58 4.15 -6.14
C LEU A 179 1.81 3.12 -6.96
N LEU A 180 0.48 3.28 -7.10
CA LEU A 180 -0.40 2.36 -7.83
C LEU A 180 -1.22 3.09 -8.88
N PRO A 181 -1.78 2.35 -9.87
CA PRO A 181 -2.71 2.92 -10.82
C PRO A 181 -3.88 3.64 -10.15
N ARG A 182 -4.29 4.78 -10.71
CA ARG A 182 -5.42 5.60 -10.22
C ARG A 182 -6.71 4.79 -10.04
N THR A 183 -6.99 3.91 -11.00
CA THR A 183 -8.19 3.03 -11.02
C THR A 183 -8.24 2.05 -9.85
N THR A 184 -7.09 1.63 -9.31
CA THR A 184 -7.04 0.74 -8.16
C THR A 184 -7.58 1.41 -6.89
N HIS A 185 -7.42 2.72 -6.76
CA HIS A 185 -7.93 3.48 -5.61
C HIS A 185 -9.43 3.71 -5.68
N GLU A 186 -9.96 3.97 -6.87
CA GLU A 186 -11.40 4.11 -7.09
C GLU A 186 -12.13 2.83 -6.69
N ALA A 187 -11.58 1.66 -7.04
CA ALA A 187 -12.10 0.36 -6.63
C ALA A 187 -12.01 0.12 -5.10
N ALA A 188 -10.99 0.67 -4.42
CA ALA A 188 -10.78 0.51 -2.99
C ALA A 188 -11.59 1.48 -2.11
N SER A 189 -12.25 2.49 -2.71
CA SER A 189 -12.96 3.57 -1.99
C SER A 189 -14.08 3.08 -1.07
N ASN A 190 -14.69 1.93 -1.37
CA ASN A 190 -15.77 1.33 -0.57
C ASN A 190 -15.29 0.46 0.60
N LEU A 191 -14.00 0.14 0.65
CA LEU A 191 -13.45 -0.69 1.73
C LEU A 191 -13.26 0.14 2.99
N ARG A 192 -13.76 -0.37 4.11
CA ARG A 192 -13.50 0.18 5.45
C ARG A 192 -12.39 -0.59 6.12
N GLY A 193 -11.51 0.14 6.82
CA GLY A 193 -10.48 -0.45 7.67
C GLY A 193 -11.07 -0.97 8.97
N HIS A 194 -10.58 -2.11 9.44
CA HIS A 194 -11.00 -2.76 10.68
C HIS A 194 -9.84 -3.10 11.60
N LEU A 195 -8.59 -2.91 11.16
CA LEU A 195 -7.45 -3.14 12.02
C LEU A 195 -7.41 -2.09 13.15
N PRO A 196 -7.06 -2.51 14.38
CA PRO A 196 -6.83 -1.54 15.45
C PRO A 196 -5.62 -0.66 15.10
N PRO A 197 -5.67 0.66 15.36
CA PRO A 197 -4.60 1.59 15.02
C PRO A 197 -3.22 1.18 15.56
N GLU A 198 -3.19 0.53 16.73
CA GLU A 198 -1.97 0.09 17.41
C GLU A 198 -1.27 -1.04 16.64
N ALA A 199 -2.03 -1.93 16.00
CA ALA A 199 -1.46 -3.00 15.17
C ALA A 199 -0.84 -2.44 13.89
N VAL A 200 -1.50 -1.47 13.26
CA VAL A 200 -0.97 -0.77 12.09
C VAL A 200 0.30 0.01 12.47
N GLU A 201 0.28 0.72 13.59
CA GLU A 201 1.40 1.49 14.10
C GLU A 201 2.62 0.61 14.44
N ARG A 202 2.39 -0.56 15.04
CA ARG A 202 3.46 -1.54 15.32
C ARG A 202 4.14 -2.01 14.04
N LEU A 203 3.38 -2.37 13.01
CA LEU A 203 3.93 -2.79 11.72
C LEU A 203 4.64 -1.63 11.00
N TYR A 204 4.06 -0.43 11.05
CA TYR A 204 4.69 0.79 10.53
C TYR A 204 6.04 1.04 11.20
N ALA A 205 6.12 0.99 12.52
CA ALA A 205 7.37 1.19 13.26
C ALA A 205 8.41 0.10 12.91
N HIS A 206 7.98 -1.16 12.87
CA HIS A 206 8.84 -2.31 12.54
C HIS A 206 9.47 -2.20 11.15
N HIS A 207 8.66 -1.93 10.12
CA HIS A 207 9.17 -1.76 8.76
C HIS A 207 9.96 -0.47 8.56
N GLY A 208 9.61 0.59 9.30
CA GLY A 208 10.32 1.86 9.26
C GLY A 208 11.72 1.80 9.89
N ALA A 209 11.91 0.97 10.92
CA ALA A 209 13.18 0.81 11.63
C ALA A 209 14.18 -0.10 10.88
N ARG A 210 13.71 -0.99 9.99
CA ARG A 210 14.59 -1.87 9.21
C ARG A 210 15.45 -1.04 8.25
N PRO A 211 16.77 -1.22 8.18
CA PRO A 211 17.59 -0.52 7.20
C PRO A 211 17.13 -0.88 5.78
N LEU A 212 17.20 0.09 4.86
CA LEU A 212 17.14 -0.22 3.43
C LEU A 212 18.42 -1.00 3.14
N ALA A 213 18.31 -2.27 2.73
CA ALA A 213 19.49 -3.00 2.26
C ALA A 213 20.11 -2.19 1.11
N ALA A 214 21.42 -1.94 1.21
CA ALA A 214 22.19 -1.19 0.21
C ALA A 214 22.27 -1.92 -1.12
#